data_AF-A0A2P6TNX9-F1
#
_entry.id   AF-A0A2P6TNX9-F1
#
_cell.length_a   1.000
_cell.length_b   1.000
_cell.length_c   1.000
_cell.angle_alpha   90.00
_cell.angle_beta   90.00
_cell.angle_gamma   90.00
#
_symmetry.space_group_name_H-M   'P 1'
#
loop_
_entity.id
_entity.type
_entity.pdbx_description
1 polymer ?
#
loop_
_entity_poly.entity_id
_entity_poly.type
_entity_poly.pdbx_seq_one_letter_code
_entity_poly.pdbx_strand_id
1 'polypeptide(L)'
;MERTLGWRHFEAVQKRGQGREAYVLLESTCDRETKLWVNLQNLKDRARWASGWLQKEEMRALEAERDEAAQAGPACKACGASGLVACPLCSRGGQVVEL
;
A
#
# COMPACT_ATOMS: atom_id res chain seq x y z
N MET A 1 -6.45 -4.11 -0.37
CA MET A 1 -6.77 -3.34 -1.59
C MET A 1 -5.66 -2.33 -1.78
N GLU A 2 -4.82 -2.49 -2.80
CA GLU A 2 -3.68 -1.60 -3.07
C GLU A 2 -4.22 -0.28 -3.65
N ARG A 3 -3.96 0.84 -2.98
CA ARG A 3 -4.55 2.15 -3.31
C ARG A 3 -3.57 2.96 -4.18
N THR A 4 -3.86 3.04 -5.47
CA THR A 4 -3.08 3.81 -6.45
C THR A 4 -3.40 5.31 -6.33
N LEU A 5 -2.62 6.06 -5.55
CA LEU A 5 -2.40 7.53 -5.58
C LEU A 5 -3.61 8.48 -5.81
N GLY A 6 -4.84 8.00 -5.56
CA GLY A 6 -6.08 8.64 -5.13
C GLY A 6 -6.66 9.84 -5.88
N TRP A 7 -5.87 10.85 -6.22
CA TRP A 7 -6.36 12.17 -6.62
C TRP A 7 -5.61 12.79 -7.80
N ARG A 8 -4.51 12.17 -8.23
CA ARG A 8 -3.69 12.70 -9.32
C ARG A 8 -4.21 12.21 -10.67
N HIS A 9 -4.20 13.10 -11.65
CA HIS A 9 -4.40 12.72 -13.04
C HIS A 9 -3.10 12.14 -13.59
N PHE A 10 -3.18 11.00 -14.26
CA PHE A 10 -2.01 10.33 -14.81
C PHE A 10 -2.13 10.18 -16.32
N GLU A 11 -0.99 10.31 -17.01
CA GLU A 11 -0.86 9.94 -18.41
C GLU A 11 0.08 8.75 -18.58
N ALA A 12 -0.20 7.89 -19.55
CA ALA A 12 0.63 6.75 -19.88
C ALA A 12 1.76 7.19 -20.81
N VAL A 13 3.00 7.24 -20.29
CA VAL A 13 4.17 7.74 -21.04
C VAL A 13 4.97 6.61 -21.68
N GLN A 14 4.98 5.42 -21.09
CA GLN A 14 5.77 4.30 -21.60
C GLN A 14 5.10 2.96 -21.32
N LYS A 15 5.29 1.99 -22.22
CA LYS A 15 4.92 0.59 -22.02
C LYS A 15 6.16 -0.29 -22.08
N ARG A 16 6.25 -1.27 -21.19
CA ARG A 16 7.31 -2.28 -21.14
C ARG A 16 6.71 -3.68 -21.07
N GLY A 17 7.33 -4.64 -21.78
CA GLY A 17 6.87 -6.03 -21.79
C GLY A 17 5.74 -6.33 -22.78
N GLN A 18 5.35 -7.61 -22.85
CA GLN A 18 4.29 -8.13 -23.72
C GLN A 18 3.30 -9.01 -22.95
N GLY A 19 2.08 -9.12 -23.45
CA GLY A 19 1.06 -10.02 -22.91
C GLY A 19 0.57 -9.65 -21.51
N ARG A 20 0.54 -10.64 -20.61
CA ARG A 20 0.02 -10.50 -19.22
C ARG A 20 1.01 -9.81 -18.28
N GLU A 21 2.29 -9.81 -18.62
CA GLU A 21 3.36 -9.15 -17.88
C GLU A 21 3.73 -7.79 -18.49
N ALA A 22 2.83 -7.21 -19.28
CA ALA A 22 3.00 -5.84 -19.75
C ALA A 22 2.78 -4.87 -18.58
N TYR A 23 3.67 -3.89 -18.45
CA TYR A 23 3.57 -2.80 -17.51
C TYR A 23 3.53 -1.46 -18.25
N VAL A 24 2.87 -0.47 -17.66
CA VAL A 24 2.81 0.89 -18.16
C VAL A 24 3.32 1.84 -17.09
N LEU A 25 4.18 2.76 -17.51
CA LEU A 25 4.59 3.89 -16.72
C LEU A 25 3.52 4.97 -16.82
N LEU A 26 2.93 5.28 -15.68
CA LEU A 26 2.00 6.38 -15.50
C LEU A 26 2.75 7.54 -14.85
N GLU A 27 2.61 8.73 -15.41
CA GLU A 27 3.21 9.97 -14.92
C GLU A 27 2.11 10.96 -14.57
N SER A 28 2.23 11.61 -13.41
CA SER A 28 1.22 12.57 -12.95
C SER A 28 1.29 13.85 -13.80
N THR A 29 0.15 14.31 -14.31
CA THR A 29 0.10 15.49 -15.18
C THR A 29 0.33 16.80 -14.42
N CYS A 30 -0.07 16.84 -13.14
CA CYS A 30 0.13 17.99 -12.26
C CYS A 30 1.53 18.07 -11.66
N ASP A 31 2.26 16.95 -11.64
CA ASP A 31 3.59 16.83 -11.03
C ASP A 31 4.33 15.67 -11.70
N ARG A 32 5.35 16.04 -12.48
CA ARG A 32 6.16 15.18 -13.35
C ARG A 32 7.14 14.30 -12.58
N GLU A 33 7.38 14.59 -11.30
CA GLU A 33 8.25 13.77 -10.45
C GLU A 33 7.57 12.46 -10.02
N THR A 34 6.24 12.49 -9.91
CA THR A 34 5.46 11.33 -9.49
C THR A 34 5.21 10.39 -10.65
N LYS A 35 5.96 9.28 -10.67
CA LYS A 35 5.89 8.22 -11.68
C LYS A 35 5.63 6.87 -11.02
N LEU A 36 4.79 6.06 -11.64
CA LEU A 36 4.46 4.73 -11.11
C LEU A 36 4.28 3.71 -12.24
N TRP A 37 4.80 2.51 -12.05
CA TRP A 37 4.62 1.40 -12.96
C TRP A 37 3.41 0.57 -12.54
N VAL A 38 2.50 0.30 -13.48
CA VAL A 38 1.34 -0.56 -13.24
C VAL A 38 1.27 -1.68 -14.25
N ASN A 39 0.92 -2.87 -13.80
CA ASN A 39 0.57 -3.95 -14.70
C ASN A 39 -0.65 -3.57 -15.57
N LEU A 40 -0.56 -3.82 -16.87
CA LEU A 40 -1.58 -3.47 -17.86
C LEU A 40 -2.95 -4.10 -17.55
N GLN A 41 -3.00 -5.23 -16.86
CA GLN A 41 -4.27 -5.86 -16.45
C GLN A 41 -5.01 -5.03 -15.40
N ASN A 42 -4.30 -4.33 -14.51
CA ASN A 42 -4.93 -3.49 -13.50
C ASN A 42 -5.66 -2.29 -14.13
N LEU A 43 -5.24 -1.82 -15.31
CA LEU A 43 -5.92 -0.75 -16.04
C LEU A 43 -7.32 -1.16 -16.52
N LYS A 44 -7.60 -2.46 -16.63
CA LYS A 44 -8.93 -2.96 -17.03
C LYS A 44 -9.93 -2.95 -15.90
N ASP A 45 -9.47 -2.92 -14.65
CA ASP A 45 -10.31 -2.94 -13.46
C ASP A 45 -10.69 -1.51 -13.07
N ARG A 46 -11.86 -1.06 -13.52
CA ARG A 46 -12.37 0.29 -13.28
C ARG A 46 -12.48 0.63 -11.80
N ALA A 47 -12.73 -0.33 -10.91
CA ALA A 47 -12.87 -0.06 -9.48
C ALA A 47 -11.56 0.43 -8.84
N ARG A 48 -10.40 0.09 -9.43
CA ARG A 48 -9.08 0.55 -8.97
C ARG A 48 -8.78 2.00 -9.33
N TRP A 49 -9.46 2.52 -10.35
CA TRP A 49 -9.25 3.87 -10.91
C TRP A 49 -10.44 4.79 -10.72
N ALA A 50 -11.53 4.27 -10.15
CA ALA A 50 -12.64 5.09 -9.75
C ALA A 50 -12.13 6.10 -8.73
N SER A 51 -12.30 7.38 -9.02
CA SER A 51 -12.16 8.44 -8.04
C SER A 51 -13.28 8.27 -7.01
N GLY A 52 -12.99 7.49 -5.97
CA GLY A 52 -13.80 7.53 -4.76
C GLY A 52 -13.67 8.93 -4.20
N TRP A 53 -14.75 9.70 -4.20
CA TRP A 53 -14.80 10.92 -3.41
C TRP A 53 -14.68 10.50 -1.95
N LEU A 54 -13.49 10.68 -1.39
CA LEU A 54 -13.19 10.46 0.01
C LEU A 54 -13.12 11.83 0.68
N GLN A 55 -13.82 11.98 1.81
CA GLN A 55 -13.70 13.18 2.62
C GLN A 55 -12.28 13.29 3.18
N LYS A 56 -11.86 14.53 3.48
CA LYS A 56 -10.50 14.79 4.02
C LYS A 56 -10.24 14.07 5.34
N GLU A 57 -11.27 13.89 6.15
CA GLU A 57 -11.21 13.16 7.42
C GLU A 57 -11.02 11.67 7.18
N GLU A 58 -11.73 11.09 6.21
CA GLU A 58 -11.55 9.69 5.81
C GLU A 58 -10.14 9.46 5.26
N MET A 59 -9.61 10.38 4.45
CA MET A 59 -8.21 10.29 3.97
C MET A 59 -7.21 10.26 5.13
N ARG A 60 -7.37 11.13 6.14
CA ARG A 60 -6.49 11.17 7.32
C ARG A 60 -6.60 9.92 8.19
N ALA A 61 -7.81 9.41 8.39
CA ALA A 61 -8.02 8.16 9.13
C ALA A 61 -7.29 7.00 8.47
N LEU A 62 -7.36 6.93 7.14
CA LEU A 62 -6.70 5.88 6.36
C LEU A 62 -5.17 6.02 6.32
N GLU A 63 -4.65 7.25 6.38
CA GLU A 63 -3.21 7.51 6.55
C GLU A 63 -2.72 7.09 7.95
N ALA A 64 -3.51 7.36 8.99
CA ALA A 64 -3.21 6.93 10.34
C ALA A 64 -3.21 5.39 10.45
N GLU A 65 -4.22 4.71 9.89
CA GLU A 65 -4.27 3.24 9.83
C GLU A 65 -3.05 2.64 9.10
N ARG A 66 -2.59 3.27 8.02
CA ARG A 66 -1.38 2.84 7.29
C ARG A 66 -0.15 2.97 8.18
N ASP A 67 -0.01 4.11 8.84
CA ASP A 67 1.16 4.40 9.66
C ASP A 67 1.19 3.45 10.86
N GLU A 68 0.05 3.20 11.52
CA GLU A 68 -0.10 2.19 12.57
C GLU A 68 0.21 0.76 12.08
N ALA A 69 -0.27 0.37 10.90
CA ALA A 69 0.03 -0.93 10.31
C ALA A 69 1.50 -1.09 9.92
N ALA A 70 2.18 -0.01 9.54
CA ALA A 70 3.62 0.00 9.29
C ALA A 70 4.45 -0.05 10.58
N GLN A 71 3.90 0.47 11.69
CA GLN A 71 4.52 0.46 13.03
C GLN A 71 4.25 -0.86 13.79
N ALA A 72 3.24 -1.63 13.37
CA ALA A 72 3.01 -2.99 13.84
C ALA A 72 4.14 -3.90 13.32
N GLY A 73 5.17 -4.08 14.15
CA GLY A 73 6.24 -5.05 13.89
C GLY A 73 5.68 -6.46 13.67
N PRO A 74 6.43 -7.35 12.99
CA PRO A 74 5.97 -8.69 12.69
C PRO A 74 5.52 -9.42 13.97
N ALA A 75 4.38 -10.11 13.87
CA ALA A 75 3.88 -10.98 14.92
C ALA A 75 5.00 -11.89 15.44
N CYS A 76 5.17 -11.98 16.76
CA CYS A 76 6.19 -12.82 17.34
C CYS A 76 5.91 -14.29 16.99
N LYS A 77 6.73 -14.86 16.10
CA LYS A 77 6.55 -16.25 15.63
C LYS A 77 6.64 -17.28 16.76
N ALA A 78 7.38 -16.98 17.84
CA ALA A 78 7.58 -17.90 18.95
C ALA A 78 6.34 -18.04 19.87
N CYS A 79 5.52 -16.99 19.99
CA CYS A 79 4.28 -17.06 20.77
C CYS A 79 3.01 -16.94 19.92
N GLY A 80 3.14 -16.86 18.59
CA GLY A 80 2.01 -16.73 17.66
C GLY A 80 1.17 -15.48 17.89
N ALA A 81 1.81 -14.37 18.29
CA ALA A 81 1.14 -13.13 18.73
C ALA A 81 0.22 -13.25 19.96
N SER A 82 0.24 -14.38 20.69
CA SER A 82 -0.66 -14.58 21.83
C SER A 82 -0.38 -13.65 23.02
N GLY A 83 0.88 -13.28 23.27
CA GLY A 83 1.28 -12.45 24.43
C GLY A 83 1.04 -13.09 25.82
N LEU A 84 0.31 -14.21 25.88
CA LEU A 84 -0.10 -14.91 27.10
C LEU A 84 1.03 -15.73 27.74
N VAL A 85 2.03 -16.12 26.95
CA VAL A 85 3.19 -16.89 27.40
C VAL A 85 4.36 -15.93 27.63
N ALA A 86 5.14 -16.15 28.70
CA ALA A 86 6.37 -15.40 28.99
C ALA A 86 7.45 -15.71 27.93
N CYS A 87 7.28 -15.13 26.74
CA CYS A 87 8.14 -15.36 25.60
C CYS A 87 9.42 -14.52 25.72
N PRO A 88 10.63 -15.12 25.65
CA PRO A 88 11.89 -14.39 25.80
C PRO A 88 12.22 -13.45 24.63
N LEU A 89 11.51 -13.57 23.51
CA LEU A 89 11.74 -12.75 22.31
C LEU A 89 10.87 -11.49 22.24
N CYS A 90 9.68 -11.50 22.84
CA CYS A 90 8.76 -10.36 22.80
C CYS A 90 8.31 -9.89 24.19
N SER A 91 8.80 -10.51 25.28
CA SER A 91 8.48 -10.14 26.67
C SER A 91 6.99 -9.91 26.93
N ARG A 92 6.14 -10.84 26.47
CA ARG A 92 4.65 -10.76 26.49
C ARG A 92 4.00 -9.71 25.58
N GLY A 93 4.78 -8.93 24.83
CA GLY A 93 4.29 -7.92 23.89
C GLY A 93 3.64 -8.46 22.62
N GLY A 94 3.73 -9.76 22.32
CA GLY A 94 3.09 -10.39 21.15
C GLY A 94 3.66 -10.00 19.77
N GLN A 95 4.40 -8.90 19.70
CA GLN A 95 5.09 -8.38 18.52
C GLN A 95 6.59 -8.25 18.82
N VAL A 96 7.44 -8.50 17.82
CA VAL A 96 8.88 -8.23 17.94
C VAL A 96 9.12 -6.91 17.23
N VAL A 97 9.42 -5.86 18.00
CA VAL A 97 9.82 -4.57 17.47
C VAL A 97 11.35 -4.54 17.50
N GLU A 98 12.01 -4.61 16.34
CA GLU A 98 13.44 -4.28 16.27
C GLU A 98 13.57 -2.77 16.48
N LEU A 99 14.25 -2.37 17.56
CA LEU A 99 14.65 -0.99 17.83
C LEU A 99 15.83 -0.60 16.94
#